data_AF-A0A6M3HUJ2-F1
#
_entry.id   AF-A0A6M3HUJ2-F1
#
_cell.length_a   1.000
_cell.length_b   1.000
_cell.length_c   1.000
_cell.angle_alpha   90.00
_cell.angle_beta   90.00
_cell.angle_gamma   90.00
#
_symmetry.space_group_name_H-M   'P 1'
#
loop_
_entity.id
_entity.type
_entity.pdbx_description
1 polymer ?
#
loop_
_entity_poly.entity_id
_entity_poly.type
_entity_poly.pdbx_seq_one_letter_code
_entity_poly.pdbx_strand_id
1 'polypeptide(L)'
;MSEVKKDEYIEISLTKIIIAIFKNVKTFLLVFLLGVILSVLCVLIYKPKYDYEQIIQPPFYLSEQGEVRILDGVRLDIILNNILASIQHTDPNNKLLNNIEISVASKNSNENYEKGDTKINLFSLIVSAPLDSKEEVERLYNLLMKDFSESVAVKRQVQVWRDNTQKNIEANNEYITRYGELIKQNQDYLKELSSQKRLSGIDGQTLLSSYVNRIEGYQKQIFSLVDSQKALKLQLDSLQPEVTKFGDIDYEKNSKFSKLQILVLGVLLSIFLGLFGVFVKVIIKRAIIEYRNSETIS
;
A
#
# COMPACT_ATOMS: atom_id res chain seq x y z
N MET A 1 -45.86 -47.26 52.05
CA MET A 1 -44.66 -47.50 51.21
C MET A 1 -44.99 -46.92 49.85
N SER A 2 -44.23 -45.89 49.49
CA SER A 2 -44.58 -44.82 48.54
C SER A 2 -44.84 -45.32 47.12
N GLU A 3 -45.92 -44.83 46.51
CA GLU A 3 -46.12 -44.88 45.07
C GLU A 3 -44.94 -44.22 44.38
N VAL A 4 -44.14 -45.02 43.67
CA VAL A 4 -43.12 -44.51 42.76
C VAL A 4 -43.87 -44.00 41.53
N LYS A 5 -44.01 -42.67 41.45
CA LYS A 5 -44.39 -41.98 40.20
C LYS A 5 -43.47 -42.50 39.10
N LYS A 6 -44.04 -43.14 38.08
CA LYS A 6 -43.32 -43.43 36.84
C LYS A 6 -42.98 -42.07 36.22
N ASP A 7 -41.73 -41.66 36.34
CA ASP A 7 -41.19 -40.60 35.51
C ASP A 7 -41.34 -41.05 34.05
N GLU A 8 -42.28 -40.41 33.33
CA GLU A 8 -42.39 -40.55 31.88
C GLU A 8 -41.13 -39.97 31.25
N TYR A 9 -40.11 -40.81 31.11
CA TYR A 9 -39.02 -40.53 30.20
C TYR A 9 -39.59 -40.45 28.80
N ILE A 10 -39.59 -39.25 28.21
CA ILE A 10 -39.86 -39.07 26.78
C ILE A 10 -38.73 -39.78 26.03
N GLU A 11 -38.99 -41.02 25.63
CA GLU A 11 -38.06 -41.81 24.83
C GLU A 11 -38.05 -41.22 23.42
N ILE A 12 -37.09 -40.30 23.18
CA ILE A 12 -36.83 -39.70 21.86
C ILE A 12 -36.15 -40.75 20.98
N SER A 13 -36.95 -41.68 20.45
CA SER A 13 -36.51 -42.65 19.46
C SER A 13 -36.29 -41.94 18.11
N LEU A 14 -35.09 -42.07 17.54
CA LEU A 14 -34.73 -41.59 16.20
C LEU A 14 -35.74 -42.04 15.13
N THR A 15 -36.28 -43.25 15.27
CA THR A 15 -37.31 -43.84 14.41
C THR A 15 -38.63 -43.06 14.45
N LYS A 16 -39.07 -42.61 15.64
CA LYS A 16 -40.26 -41.77 15.78
C LYS A 16 -40.08 -40.40 15.13
N ILE A 17 -38.88 -39.82 15.19
CA ILE A 17 -38.54 -38.56 14.51
C ILE A 17 -38.59 -38.74 12.99
N ILE A 18 -38.00 -39.82 12.45
CA ILE A 18 -38.02 -40.10 10.99
C ILE A 18 -39.46 -40.27 10.48
N ILE A 19 -40.30 -41.04 11.20
CA ILE A 19 -41.72 -41.21 10.83
C ILE A 19 -42.47 -39.87 10.87
N ALA A 20 -42.19 -39.02 11.86
CA ALA A 20 -42.80 -37.69 11.97
C ALA A 20 -42.40 -36.76 10.82
N ILE A 21 -41.15 -36.85 10.36
CA ILE A 21 -40.65 -36.14 9.17
C ILE A 21 -41.38 -36.59 7.91
N PHE A 22 -41.48 -37.91 7.67
CA PHE A 22 -42.22 -38.45 6.52
C PHE A 22 -43.69 -38.05 6.52
N LYS A 23 -44.36 -38.06 7.68
CA LYS A 23 -45.76 -37.62 7.80
C LYS A 23 -45.95 -36.12 7.55
N ASN A 24 -44.90 -35.31 7.72
CA ASN A 24 -44.93 -33.85 7.53
C ASN A 24 -44.06 -33.39 6.37
N VAL A 25 -43.80 -34.25 5.38
CA VAL A 25 -42.88 -33.97 4.26
C VAL A 25 -43.24 -32.70 3.49
N LYS A 26 -44.54 -32.38 3.36
CA LYS A 26 -45.01 -31.14 2.73
C LYS A 26 -44.53 -29.88 3.46
N THR A 27 -44.51 -29.92 4.79
CA THR A 27 -44.02 -28.80 5.61
C THR A 27 -42.50 -28.70 5.52
N PHE A 28 -41.80 -29.83 5.57
CA PHE A 28 -40.36 -29.86 5.34
C PHE A 28 -40.00 -29.24 4.00
N LEU A 29 -40.62 -29.71 2.90
CA LEU A 29 -40.37 -29.22 1.55
C LEU A 29 -40.67 -27.72 1.41
N LEU A 30 -41.76 -27.23 2.00
CA LEU A 30 -42.11 -25.81 1.93
C LEU A 30 -41.07 -24.92 2.63
N VAL A 31 -40.66 -25.30 3.84
CA VAL A 31 -39.62 -24.54 4.59
C VAL A 31 -38.26 -24.64 3.89
N PHE A 32 -37.92 -25.82 3.38
CA PHE A 32 -36.70 -26.03 2.61
C PHE A 32 -36.66 -25.17 1.35
N LEU A 33 -37.71 -25.19 0.54
CA LEU A 33 -37.81 -24.37 -0.67
C LEU A 33 -37.73 -22.88 -0.35
N LEU A 34 -38.40 -22.42 0.69
CA LEU A 34 -38.32 -21.03 1.14
C LEU A 34 -36.88 -20.65 1.54
N GLY A 35 -36.21 -21.51 2.28
CA GLY A 35 -34.81 -21.31 2.69
C GLY A 35 -33.84 -21.28 1.51
N VAL A 36 -34.05 -22.16 0.51
CA VAL A 36 -33.26 -22.16 -0.73
C VAL A 36 -33.48 -20.86 -1.50
N ILE A 37 -34.72 -20.38 -1.63
CA ILE A 37 -35.02 -19.10 -2.29
C ILE A 37 -34.33 -17.93 -1.57
N LEU A 38 -34.40 -17.87 -0.24
CA LEU A 38 -33.69 -16.88 0.57
C LEU A 38 -32.17 -16.95 0.38
N SER A 39 -31.61 -18.15 0.26
CA SER A 39 -30.17 -18.35 0.01
C SER A 39 -29.76 -17.83 -1.36
N VAL A 40 -30.57 -18.09 -2.39
CA VAL A 40 -30.34 -17.56 -3.75
C VAL A 40 -30.42 -16.03 -3.77
N LEU A 41 -31.43 -15.46 -3.11
CA LEU A 41 -31.55 -14.00 -2.97
C LEU A 41 -30.33 -13.39 -2.25
N CYS A 42 -29.85 -14.04 -1.19
CA CYS A 42 -28.66 -13.62 -0.46
C CYS A 42 -27.41 -13.61 -1.37
N VAL A 43 -27.23 -14.63 -2.20
CA VAL A 43 -26.11 -14.72 -3.16
C VAL A 43 -26.19 -13.64 -4.26
N LEU A 44 -27.41 -13.27 -4.69
CA LEU A 44 -27.61 -12.22 -5.69
C LEU A 44 -27.20 -10.84 -5.17
N ILE A 45 -27.49 -10.54 -3.90
CA ILE A 45 -27.17 -9.26 -3.27
C ILE A 45 -25.72 -9.23 -2.77
N TYR A 46 -25.13 -10.39 -2.47
CA TYR A 46 -23.76 -10.49 -1.98
C TYR A 46 -22.74 -10.08 -3.05
N LYS A 47 -22.04 -8.97 -2.78
CA LYS A 47 -20.87 -8.53 -3.55
C LYS A 47 -19.58 -8.89 -2.81
N PRO A 48 -18.77 -9.84 -3.30
CA PRO A 48 -17.46 -10.10 -2.70
C PRO A 48 -16.60 -8.85 -2.83
N LYS A 49 -15.86 -8.54 -1.76
CA LYS A 49 -14.90 -7.45 -1.71
C LYS A 49 -13.50 -7.94 -2.02
N TYR A 50 -12.75 -7.06 -2.66
CA TYR A 50 -11.35 -7.21 -3.02
C TYR A 50 -10.60 -6.02 -2.43
N ASP A 51 -9.43 -6.29 -1.86
CA ASP A 51 -8.49 -5.25 -1.49
C ASP A 51 -7.71 -4.90 -2.75
N TYR A 52 -7.85 -3.67 -3.19
CA TYR A 52 -7.04 -3.11 -4.25
C TYR A 52 -5.82 -2.45 -3.61
N GLU A 53 -4.67 -2.66 -4.21
CA GLU A 53 -3.40 -2.07 -3.79
C GLU A 53 -2.72 -1.41 -4.99
N GLN A 54 -2.37 -0.13 -4.85
CA GLN A 54 -1.50 0.57 -5.79
C GLN A 54 -0.27 1.06 -5.05
N ILE A 55 0.90 0.55 -5.46
CA ILE A 55 2.17 1.10 -5.00
C ILE A 55 2.37 2.46 -5.67
N ILE A 56 2.70 3.46 -4.87
CA ILE A 56 3.03 4.81 -5.31
C ILE A 56 4.50 5.11 -5.05
N GLN A 57 5.07 5.88 -5.95
CA GLN A 57 6.45 6.32 -5.94
C GLN A 57 6.47 7.83 -5.70
N PRO A 58 7.11 8.30 -4.62
CA PRO A 58 7.22 9.73 -4.36
C PRO A 58 8.20 10.41 -5.32
N PRO A 59 8.27 11.76 -5.33
CA PRO A 59 9.23 12.45 -6.16
C PRO A 59 10.67 11.97 -5.95
N PHE A 60 11.35 11.72 -7.05
CA PHE A 60 12.66 11.09 -7.09
C PHE A 60 13.53 11.65 -8.21
N TYR A 61 14.80 11.29 -8.20
CA TYR A 61 15.74 11.50 -9.29
C TYR A 61 16.64 10.27 -9.45
N LEU A 62 17.34 10.15 -10.57
CA LEU A 62 18.31 9.09 -10.79
C LEU A 62 19.71 9.55 -10.39
N SER A 63 20.38 8.71 -9.61
CA SER A 63 21.79 8.82 -9.26
C SER A 63 22.60 7.69 -9.91
N GLU A 64 23.93 7.74 -9.81
CA GLU A 64 24.79 6.64 -10.26
C GLU A 64 24.50 5.31 -9.56
N GLN A 65 23.88 5.36 -8.38
CA GLN A 65 23.51 4.20 -7.57
C GLN A 65 22.05 3.77 -7.78
N GLY A 66 21.34 4.41 -8.71
CA GLY A 66 19.93 4.18 -8.98
C GLY A 66 19.04 5.29 -8.43
N GLU A 67 17.77 4.97 -8.22
CA GLU A 67 16.75 5.94 -7.84
C GLU A 67 16.94 6.46 -6.41
N VAL A 68 16.87 7.78 -6.25
CA VAL A 68 16.93 8.46 -4.95
C VAL A 68 15.72 9.35 -4.78
N ARG A 69 15.07 9.22 -3.63
CA ARG A 69 13.88 9.99 -3.28
C ARG A 69 14.27 11.36 -2.76
N ILE A 70 13.45 12.36 -3.08
CA ILE A 70 13.63 13.73 -2.58
C ILE A 70 13.22 13.83 -1.11
N LEU A 71 12.29 12.98 -0.69
CA LEU A 71 11.71 12.96 0.65
C LEU A 71 12.08 11.70 1.41
N ASP A 72 12.50 11.88 2.66
CA ASP A 72 12.64 10.78 3.61
C ASP A 72 11.28 10.10 3.86
N GLY A 73 11.31 8.78 4.08
CA GLY A 73 10.11 7.95 4.23
C GLY A 73 9.20 8.38 5.38
N VAL A 74 9.76 8.75 6.54
CA VAL A 74 8.95 9.11 7.72
C VAL A 74 8.24 10.45 7.49
N ARG A 75 8.95 11.42 6.92
CA ARG A 75 8.35 12.74 6.60
C ARG A 75 7.27 12.62 5.53
N LEU A 76 7.52 11.78 4.52
CA LEU A 76 6.58 11.56 3.44
C LEU A 76 5.30 10.88 3.93
N ASP A 77 5.41 9.86 4.79
CA ASP A 77 4.25 9.21 5.41
C ASP A 77 3.34 10.21 6.11
N ILE A 78 3.92 11.09 6.93
CA ILE A 78 3.18 12.15 7.62
C ILE A 78 2.53 13.13 6.63
N ILE A 79 3.25 13.53 5.58
CA ILE A 79 2.72 14.47 4.57
C ILE A 79 1.54 13.84 3.82
N LEU A 80 1.70 12.62 3.31
CA LEU A 80 0.67 11.94 2.53
C LEU A 80 -0.58 11.65 3.37
N ASN A 81 -0.42 11.16 4.60
CA ASN A 81 -1.55 10.92 5.50
C ASN A 81 -2.30 12.22 5.86
N ASN A 82 -1.58 13.32 6.09
CA ASN A 82 -2.23 14.61 6.33
C ASN A 82 -3.00 15.11 5.11
N ILE A 83 -2.45 14.92 3.90
CA ILE A 83 -3.16 15.29 2.66
C ILE A 83 -4.40 14.41 2.49
N LEU A 84 -4.28 13.09 2.66
CA LEU A 84 -5.40 12.16 2.56
C LEU A 84 -6.51 12.53 3.56
N ALA A 85 -6.17 12.78 4.83
CA ALA A 85 -7.13 13.19 5.85
C ALA A 85 -7.84 14.51 5.47
N SER A 86 -7.12 15.48 4.91
CA SER A 86 -7.70 16.73 4.42
C SER A 86 -8.69 16.51 3.26
N ILE A 87 -8.37 15.61 2.32
CA ILE A 87 -9.23 15.28 1.19
C ILE A 87 -10.49 14.54 1.69
N GLN A 88 -10.33 13.58 2.60
CA GLN A 88 -11.42 12.86 3.26
C GLN A 88 -12.38 13.79 4.02
N HIS A 89 -11.85 14.81 4.69
CA HIS A 89 -12.68 15.83 5.35
C HIS A 89 -13.46 16.71 4.38
N THR A 90 -12.96 16.89 3.15
CA THR A 90 -13.63 17.72 2.14
C THR A 90 -14.81 16.99 1.50
N ASP A 91 -14.76 15.65 1.42
CA ASP A 91 -15.85 14.81 0.91
C ASP A 91 -16.20 13.65 1.87
N PRO A 92 -16.92 13.94 2.97
CA PRO A 92 -17.26 12.92 3.97
C PRO A 92 -18.27 11.87 3.46
N ASN A 93 -18.93 12.12 2.33
CA ASN A 93 -19.94 11.21 1.77
C ASN A 93 -19.34 10.17 0.82
N ASN A 94 -18.10 10.37 0.35
CA ASN A 94 -17.40 9.44 -0.52
C ASN A 94 -16.86 8.23 0.26
N LYS A 95 -17.66 7.16 0.30
CA LYS A 95 -17.31 5.91 1.00
C LYS A 95 -16.04 5.25 0.47
N LEU A 96 -15.70 5.43 -0.81
CA LEU A 96 -14.50 4.80 -1.37
C LEU A 96 -13.25 5.53 -0.87
N LEU A 97 -13.24 6.87 -0.97
CA LEU A 97 -12.18 7.74 -0.45
C LEU A 97 -11.95 7.58 1.06
N ASN A 98 -13.03 7.53 1.84
CA ASN A 98 -12.94 7.46 3.31
C ASN A 98 -12.50 6.09 3.84
N ASN A 99 -12.43 5.08 2.97
CA ASN A 99 -11.86 3.76 3.29
C ASN A 99 -10.47 3.55 2.68
N ILE A 100 -9.88 4.58 2.06
CA ILE A 100 -8.50 4.50 1.60
C ILE A 100 -7.57 4.61 2.80
N GLU A 101 -6.60 3.71 2.82
CA GLU A 101 -5.51 3.71 3.78
C GLU A 101 -4.17 3.80 3.02
N ILE A 102 -3.20 4.48 3.63
CA ILE A 102 -1.82 4.48 3.17
C ILE A 102 -1.07 3.48 4.04
N SER A 103 -0.53 2.45 3.42
CA SER A 103 0.36 1.50 4.08
C SER A 103 1.80 1.73 3.64
N VAL A 104 2.71 1.75 4.61
CA VAL A 104 4.14 1.71 4.32
C VAL A 104 4.57 0.25 4.28
N ALA A 105 4.63 -0.31 3.09
CA ALA A 105 5.26 -1.61 2.88
C ALA A 105 6.77 -1.43 3.01
N SER A 106 7.31 -1.72 4.21
CA SER A 106 8.70 -2.18 4.32
C SER A 106 8.76 -3.58 3.72
N LYS A 107 8.67 -3.70 2.39
CA LYS A 107 8.96 -4.96 1.72
C LYS A 107 10.44 -5.24 1.99
N ASN A 108 10.71 -6.12 2.95
CA ASN A 108 11.84 -7.05 2.83
C ASN A 108 11.48 -7.95 1.64
N SER A 109 11.60 -7.44 0.42
CA SER A 109 11.38 -8.22 -0.78
C SER A 109 12.50 -9.24 -0.88
N ASN A 110 12.22 -10.44 -0.38
CA ASN A 110 13.01 -11.65 -0.42
C ASN A 110 14.29 -11.67 0.44
N GLU A 111 14.51 -12.82 1.07
CA GLU A 111 15.62 -13.19 1.95
C GLU A 111 17.03 -13.18 1.31
N ASN A 112 17.23 -12.51 0.17
CA ASN A 112 18.49 -12.55 -0.60
C ASN A 112 18.96 -11.18 -1.11
N TYR A 113 18.78 -10.12 -0.33
CA TYR A 113 19.55 -8.90 -0.58
C TYR A 113 20.81 -8.92 0.30
N GLU A 114 21.96 -8.94 -0.38
CA GLU A 114 23.26 -8.83 0.25
C GLU A 114 23.36 -7.51 1.02
N LYS A 115 24.26 -7.52 2.00
CA LYS A 115 24.44 -6.49 3.01
C LYS A 115 24.89 -5.17 2.34
N GLY A 116 23.93 -4.37 1.89
CA GLY A 116 24.18 -3.10 1.19
C GLY A 116 22.93 -2.38 0.69
N ASP A 117 21.81 -3.07 0.51
CA ASP A 117 20.63 -2.47 -0.11
C ASP A 117 19.80 -1.61 0.85
N THR A 118 19.69 -0.33 0.48
CA THR A 118 18.81 0.67 1.10
C THR A 118 17.38 0.12 1.19
N LYS A 119 16.83 0.02 2.40
CA LYS A 119 15.41 -0.29 2.60
C LYS A 119 14.55 0.72 1.83
N ILE A 120 13.94 0.27 0.75
CA ILE A 120 12.99 1.08 -0.02
C ILE A 120 11.64 0.98 0.69
N ASN A 121 11.27 2.00 1.46
CA ASN A 121 9.92 2.10 2.06
C ASN A 121 8.90 2.35 0.94
N LEU A 122 8.23 1.33 0.42
CA LEU A 122 7.21 1.53 -0.61
C LEU A 122 5.91 2.00 0.06
N PHE A 123 5.22 2.96 -0.56
CA PHE A 123 3.93 3.44 -0.09
C PHE A 123 2.86 2.79 -0.95
N SER A 124 1.82 2.28 -0.32
CA SER A 124 0.70 1.62 -1.00
C SER A 124 -0.59 2.31 -0.62
N LEU A 125 -1.40 2.67 -1.63
CA LEU A 125 -2.79 3.05 -1.43
C LEU A 125 -3.64 1.79 -1.45
N ILE A 126 -4.45 1.60 -0.41
CA ILE A 126 -5.24 0.38 -0.23
C ILE A 126 -6.72 0.74 -0.05
N VAL A 127 -7.62 0.04 -0.75
CA VAL A 127 -9.06 0.16 -0.52
C VAL A 127 -9.79 -1.16 -0.77
N SER A 128 -10.75 -1.50 0.11
CA SER A 128 -11.61 -2.66 -0.09
C SER A 128 -12.88 -2.30 -0.87
N ALA A 129 -13.00 -2.79 -2.11
CA ALA A 129 -14.15 -2.53 -2.97
C ALA A 129 -14.62 -3.79 -3.74
N PRO A 130 -15.86 -3.82 -4.26
CA PRO A 130 -16.30 -4.86 -5.18
C PRO A 130 -15.46 -4.95 -6.46
N LEU A 131 -15.46 -6.11 -7.14
CA LEU A 131 -14.68 -6.31 -8.37
C LEU A 131 -15.14 -5.39 -9.53
N ASP A 132 -16.44 -5.08 -9.59
CA ASP A 132 -17.05 -4.18 -10.57
C ASP A 132 -16.63 -2.71 -10.39
N SER A 133 -15.99 -2.37 -9.27
CA SER A 133 -15.50 -1.00 -8.98
C SER A 133 -14.05 -0.75 -9.43
N LYS A 134 -13.39 -1.67 -10.15
CA LYS A 134 -11.97 -1.54 -10.55
C LYS A 134 -11.66 -0.19 -11.21
N GLU A 135 -12.45 0.23 -12.21
CA GLU A 135 -12.23 1.51 -12.91
C GLU A 135 -12.42 2.73 -11.99
N GLU A 136 -13.36 2.65 -11.05
CA GLU A 136 -13.62 3.71 -10.08
C GLU A 136 -12.47 3.85 -9.09
N VAL A 137 -11.93 2.72 -8.61
CA VAL A 137 -10.75 2.66 -7.75
C VAL A 137 -9.52 3.24 -8.49
N GLU A 138 -9.29 2.82 -9.73
CA GLU A 138 -8.17 3.33 -10.54
C GLU A 138 -8.26 4.85 -10.74
N ARG A 139 -9.45 5.37 -11.05
CA ARG A 139 -9.66 6.83 -11.14
C ARG A 139 -9.39 7.53 -9.82
N LEU A 140 -9.84 6.97 -8.71
CA LEU A 140 -9.62 7.54 -7.38
C LEU A 140 -8.13 7.57 -7.00
N TYR A 141 -7.38 6.50 -7.27
CA TYR A 141 -5.93 6.49 -7.05
C TYR A 141 -5.21 7.52 -7.92
N ASN A 142 -5.58 7.64 -9.18
CA ASN A 142 -5.00 8.66 -10.07
C ASN A 142 -5.29 10.09 -9.58
N LEU A 143 -6.50 10.34 -9.07
CA LEU A 143 -6.86 11.62 -8.46
C LEU A 143 -6.04 11.89 -7.20
N LEU A 144 -5.91 10.91 -6.29
CA LEU A 144 -5.10 11.07 -5.09
C LEU A 144 -3.62 11.33 -5.39
N MET A 145 -3.02 10.60 -6.34
CA MET A 145 -1.64 10.84 -6.77
C MET A 145 -1.46 12.25 -7.33
N LYS A 146 -2.44 12.74 -8.10
CA LYS A 146 -2.47 14.12 -8.57
C LYS A 146 -2.56 15.10 -7.40
N ASP A 147 -3.47 14.91 -6.46
CA ASP A 147 -3.62 15.79 -5.30
C ASP A 147 -2.37 15.81 -4.41
N PHE A 148 -1.71 14.65 -4.23
CA PHE A 148 -0.43 14.58 -3.54
C PHE A 148 0.66 15.38 -4.26
N SER A 149 0.76 15.22 -5.58
CA SER A 149 1.71 15.94 -6.43
C SER A 149 1.44 17.44 -6.45
N GLU A 150 0.17 17.84 -6.41
CA GLU A 150 -0.24 19.23 -6.45
C GLU A 150 -0.15 19.94 -5.10
N SER A 151 -0.03 19.18 -4.02
CA SER A 151 0.06 19.71 -2.66
C SER A 151 1.23 20.67 -2.46
N VAL A 152 1.00 21.72 -1.68
CA VAL A 152 2.02 22.72 -1.34
C VAL A 152 3.22 22.07 -0.65
N ALA A 153 2.97 21.07 0.20
CA ALA A 153 4.00 20.36 0.95
C ALA A 153 4.98 19.64 0.01
N VAL A 154 4.47 18.85 -0.95
CA VAL A 154 5.30 18.11 -1.91
C VAL A 154 6.01 19.07 -2.87
N LYS A 155 5.28 20.01 -3.49
CA LYS A 155 5.86 20.99 -4.41
C LYS A 155 7.00 21.79 -3.78
N ARG A 156 6.84 22.22 -2.52
CA ARG A 156 7.88 22.97 -1.81
C ARG A 156 9.15 22.15 -1.60
N GLN A 157 9.03 20.87 -1.30
CA GLN A 157 10.18 20.00 -1.06
C GLN A 157 10.95 19.73 -2.35
N VAL A 158 10.24 19.46 -3.45
CA VAL A 158 10.83 19.35 -4.79
C VAL A 158 11.54 20.65 -5.18
N GLN A 159 10.92 21.80 -4.94
CA GLN A 159 11.51 23.09 -5.28
C GLN A 159 12.76 23.38 -4.44
N VAL A 160 12.73 23.16 -3.12
CA VAL A 160 13.90 23.36 -2.25
C VAL A 160 15.06 22.46 -2.68
N TRP A 161 14.77 21.21 -3.02
CA TRP A 161 15.77 20.29 -3.54
C TRP A 161 16.37 20.82 -4.85
N ARG A 162 15.53 21.21 -5.81
CA ARG A 162 15.97 21.77 -7.10
C ARG A 162 16.85 23.01 -6.92
N ASP A 163 16.43 23.95 -6.08
CA ASP A 163 17.16 25.19 -5.82
C ASP A 163 18.53 24.91 -5.19
N ASN A 164 18.61 23.95 -4.26
CA ASN A 164 19.88 23.55 -3.63
C ASN A 164 20.81 22.86 -4.64
N THR A 165 20.29 21.97 -5.47
CA THR A 165 21.08 21.29 -6.51
C THR A 165 21.62 22.32 -7.52
N GLN A 166 20.80 23.28 -7.93
CA GLN A 166 21.21 24.35 -8.84
C GLN A 166 22.30 25.25 -8.23
N LYS A 167 22.14 25.65 -6.96
CA LYS A 167 23.16 26.42 -6.22
C LYS A 167 24.49 25.68 -6.12
N ASN A 168 24.46 24.35 -5.92
CA ASN A 168 25.68 23.54 -5.88
C ASN A 168 26.38 23.50 -7.26
N ILE A 169 25.63 23.43 -8.35
CA ILE A 169 26.20 23.52 -9.71
C ILE A 169 26.86 24.88 -9.94
N GLU A 170 26.20 25.96 -9.53
CA GLU A 170 26.72 27.33 -9.62
C GLU A 170 27.99 27.51 -8.79
N ALA A 171 28.00 27.03 -7.54
CA ALA A 171 29.19 27.04 -6.68
C ALA A 171 30.33 26.24 -7.31
N ASN A 172 30.07 25.06 -7.87
CA ASN A 172 31.09 24.28 -8.57
C ASN A 172 31.64 25.05 -9.78
N ASN A 173 30.81 25.78 -10.54
CA ASN A 173 31.28 26.60 -11.67
C ASN A 173 32.19 27.74 -11.21
N GLU A 174 31.85 28.39 -10.10
CA GLU A 174 32.68 29.44 -9.50
C GLU A 174 34.04 28.88 -9.07
N TYR A 175 34.07 27.73 -8.39
CA TYR A 175 35.31 27.09 -7.96
C TYR A 175 36.17 26.61 -9.12
N ILE A 176 35.57 26.03 -10.17
CA ILE A 176 36.29 25.63 -11.38
C ILE A 176 36.97 26.84 -12.02
N THR A 177 36.24 27.96 -12.14
CA THR A 177 36.77 29.22 -12.69
C THR A 177 37.94 29.72 -11.85
N ARG A 178 37.76 29.80 -10.52
CA ARG A 178 38.79 30.26 -9.58
C ARG A 178 40.04 29.39 -9.60
N TYR A 179 39.89 28.06 -9.62
CA TYR A 179 41.04 27.16 -9.72
C TYR A 179 41.72 27.24 -11.09
N GLY A 180 40.96 27.45 -12.17
CA GLY A 180 41.50 27.71 -13.50
C GLY A 180 42.38 28.96 -13.55
N GLU A 181 41.93 30.05 -12.92
CA GLU A 181 42.72 31.28 -12.77
C GLU A 181 44.00 31.05 -11.95
N LEU A 182 43.91 30.34 -10.83
CA LEU A 182 45.08 30.01 -10.00
C LEU A 182 46.09 29.13 -10.76
N ILE A 183 45.63 28.15 -11.55
CA ILE A 183 46.50 27.35 -12.41
C ILE A 183 47.23 28.26 -13.41
N LYS A 184 46.50 29.14 -14.10
CA LYS A 184 47.07 30.06 -15.08
C LYS A 184 48.13 30.98 -14.44
N GLN A 185 47.82 31.57 -13.28
CA GLN A 185 48.77 32.38 -12.54
C GLN A 185 50.05 31.61 -12.20
N ASN A 186 49.92 30.39 -11.66
CA ASN A 186 51.10 29.56 -11.32
C ASN A 186 51.89 29.13 -12.57
N GLN A 187 51.22 28.88 -13.70
CA GLN A 187 51.88 28.59 -14.99
C GLN A 187 52.66 29.79 -15.53
N ASP A 188 52.07 31.00 -15.45
CA ASP A 188 52.72 32.24 -15.86
C ASP A 188 53.96 32.51 -14.97
N TYR A 189 53.84 32.34 -13.65
CA TYR A 189 54.98 32.44 -12.73
C TYR A 189 56.06 31.40 -13.00
N LEU A 190 55.71 30.13 -13.25
CA LEU A 190 56.67 29.09 -13.61
C LEU A 190 57.43 29.43 -14.89
N LYS A 191 56.75 30.00 -15.89
CA LYS A 191 57.37 30.45 -17.14
C LYS A 191 58.35 31.59 -16.89
N GLU A 192 57.97 32.58 -16.09
CA GLU A 192 58.87 33.68 -15.70
C GLU A 192 60.07 33.17 -14.92
N LEU A 193 59.85 32.35 -13.89
CA LEU A 193 60.90 31.70 -13.11
C LEU A 193 61.88 30.97 -14.05
N SER A 194 61.39 30.06 -14.89
CA SER A 194 62.23 29.26 -15.81
C SER A 194 63.10 30.08 -16.76
N SER A 195 62.72 31.34 -17.05
CA SER A 195 63.50 32.27 -17.87
C SER A 195 64.69 32.92 -17.12
N GLN A 196 64.73 32.82 -15.79
CA GLN A 196 65.79 33.37 -14.96
C GLN A 196 66.97 32.39 -14.87
N LYS A 197 68.18 32.85 -15.21
CA LYS A 197 69.45 32.06 -15.25
C LYS A 197 69.88 31.40 -13.93
N ARG A 198 69.22 31.65 -12.80
CA ARG A 198 69.67 31.30 -11.44
C ARG A 198 68.97 30.09 -10.79
N LEU A 199 68.16 29.33 -11.52
CA LEU A 199 67.35 28.24 -10.96
C LEU A 199 68.04 26.87 -10.83
N SER A 200 69.33 26.76 -11.15
CA SER A 200 70.06 25.48 -11.15
C SER A 200 70.39 24.90 -9.77
N GLY A 201 70.09 25.63 -8.67
CA GLY A 201 70.30 25.16 -7.29
C GLY A 201 69.12 24.36 -6.71
N ILE A 202 69.37 23.62 -5.64
CA ILE A 202 68.38 22.78 -4.92
C ILE A 202 67.14 23.59 -4.50
N ASP A 203 67.32 24.83 -4.05
CA ASP A 203 66.22 25.73 -3.65
C ASP A 203 65.35 26.12 -4.86
N GLY A 204 65.95 26.32 -6.02
CA GLY A 204 65.25 26.63 -7.27
C GLY A 204 64.41 25.45 -7.77
N GLN A 205 64.98 24.24 -7.72
CA GLN A 205 64.24 23.02 -8.05
C GLN A 205 63.08 22.73 -7.08
N THR A 206 63.29 23.01 -5.78
CA THR A 206 62.25 22.86 -4.75
C THR A 206 61.09 23.84 -4.98
N LEU A 207 61.39 25.08 -5.35
CA LEU A 207 60.37 26.09 -5.68
C LEU A 207 59.57 25.69 -6.92
N LEU A 208 60.24 25.24 -8.00
CA LEU A 208 59.57 24.75 -9.21
C LEU A 208 58.65 23.57 -8.90
N SER A 209 59.12 22.60 -8.13
CA SER A 209 58.33 21.45 -7.69
C SER A 209 57.10 21.87 -6.88
N SER A 210 57.23 22.86 -5.99
CA SER A 210 56.09 23.38 -5.21
C SER A 210 54.97 23.94 -6.10
N TYR A 211 55.32 24.72 -7.13
CA TYR A 211 54.35 25.27 -8.07
C TYR A 211 53.71 24.22 -8.97
N VAL A 212 54.48 23.24 -9.45
CA VAL A 212 53.95 22.10 -10.21
C VAL A 212 52.95 21.31 -9.35
N ASN A 213 53.30 20.99 -8.10
CA ASN A 213 52.41 20.29 -7.18
C ASN A 213 51.13 21.08 -6.88
N ARG A 214 51.20 22.42 -6.79
CA ARG A 214 50.02 23.29 -6.64
C ARG A 214 49.11 23.23 -7.87
N ILE A 215 49.68 23.30 -9.07
CA ILE A 215 48.93 23.19 -10.33
C ILE A 215 48.23 21.84 -10.40
N GLU A 216 48.94 20.74 -10.15
CA GLU A 216 48.36 19.39 -10.13
C GLU A 216 47.24 19.28 -9.08
N GLY A 217 47.46 19.88 -7.90
CA GLY A 217 46.46 19.95 -6.83
C GLY A 217 45.18 20.65 -7.30
N TYR A 218 45.29 21.82 -7.91
CA TYR A 218 44.13 22.55 -8.46
C TYR A 218 43.47 21.81 -9.62
N GLN A 219 44.24 21.15 -10.50
CA GLN A 219 43.69 20.34 -11.59
C GLN A 219 42.85 19.18 -11.07
N LYS A 220 43.33 18.48 -10.03
CA LYS A 220 42.55 17.42 -9.37
C LYS A 220 41.24 17.94 -8.77
N GLN A 221 41.27 19.14 -8.16
CA GLN A 221 40.05 19.77 -7.65
C GLN A 221 39.07 20.11 -8.78
N ILE A 222 39.56 20.65 -9.90
CA ILE A 222 38.72 20.91 -11.09
C ILE A 222 38.07 19.63 -11.59
N PHE A 223 38.81 18.53 -11.74
CA PHE A 223 38.23 17.26 -12.21
C PHE A 223 37.12 16.76 -11.28
N SER A 224 37.36 16.77 -9.96
CA SER A 224 36.35 16.40 -8.96
C SER A 224 35.08 17.26 -9.06
N LEU A 225 35.24 18.57 -9.24
CA LEU A 225 34.11 19.50 -9.38
C LEU A 225 33.33 19.29 -10.70
N VAL A 226 34.03 18.97 -11.79
CA VAL A 226 33.41 18.64 -13.09
C VAL A 226 32.59 17.36 -12.97
N ASP A 227 33.12 16.33 -12.33
CA ASP A 227 32.41 15.07 -12.10
C ASP A 227 31.19 15.30 -11.21
N SER A 228 31.35 16.06 -10.12
CA SER A 228 30.24 16.46 -9.25
C SER A 228 29.15 17.23 -10.02
N GLN A 229 29.52 18.16 -10.91
CA GLN A 229 28.54 18.87 -11.75
C GLN A 229 27.80 17.94 -12.70
N LYS A 230 28.50 16.98 -13.31
CA LYS A 230 27.87 16.01 -14.21
C LYS A 230 26.84 15.19 -13.45
N ALA A 231 27.18 14.74 -12.24
CA ALA A 231 26.24 14.03 -11.37
C ALA A 231 25.03 14.90 -11.01
N LEU A 232 25.24 16.14 -10.54
CA LEU A 232 24.14 17.05 -10.16
C LEU A 232 23.23 17.39 -11.36
N LYS A 233 23.79 17.56 -12.57
CA LYS A 233 23.02 17.76 -13.81
C LYS A 233 22.16 16.55 -14.15
N LEU A 234 22.73 15.34 -14.07
CA LEU A 234 21.98 14.11 -14.26
C LEU A 234 20.81 14.00 -13.27
N GLN A 235 21.03 14.38 -12.02
CA GLN A 235 19.97 14.40 -11.00
C GLN A 235 18.85 15.39 -11.38
N LEU A 236 19.18 16.60 -11.85
CA LEU A 236 18.18 17.56 -12.30
C LEU A 236 17.41 17.08 -13.55
N ASP A 237 18.11 16.52 -14.53
CA ASP A 237 17.52 16.06 -15.79
C ASP A 237 16.60 14.85 -15.60
N SER A 238 16.90 14.01 -14.62
CA SER A 238 16.12 12.81 -14.28
C SER A 238 15.08 13.04 -13.18
N LEU A 239 14.89 14.28 -12.74
CA LEU A 239 13.91 14.63 -11.73
C LEU A 239 12.50 14.24 -12.18
N GLN A 240 11.88 13.31 -11.43
CA GLN A 240 10.44 13.06 -11.45
C GLN A 240 9.80 13.83 -10.29
N PRO A 241 9.15 14.99 -10.55
CA PRO A 241 8.67 15.88 -9.50
C PRO A 241 7.32 15.46 -8.89
N GLU A 242 6.63 14.51 -9.52
CA GLU A 242 5.27 14.09 -9.15
C GLU A 242 5.29 12.75 -8.40
N VAL A 243 4.26 12.54 -7.57
CA VAL A 243 3.92 11.22 -7.04
C VAL A 243 3.32 10.41 -8.19
N THR A 244 3.92 9.27 -8.51
CA THR A 244 3.54 8.43 -9.64
C THR A 244 3.18 7.03 -9.19
N LYS A 245 2.53 6.26 -10.07
CA LYS A 245 2.27 4.84 -9.81
C LYS A 245 3.52 4.01 -10.08
N PHE A 246 3.73 2.99 -9.26
CA PHE A 246 4.74 1.96 -9.49
C PHE A 246 4.03 0.63 -9.79
N GLY A 247 4.19 0.13 -11.01
CA GLY A 247 3.50 -1.07 -11.48
C GLY A 247 1.99 -0.88 -11.66
N ASP A 248 1.29 -2.01 -11.80
CA ASP A 248 -0.16 -2.06 -11.96
C ASP A 248 -0.88 -2.19 -10.60
N ILE A 249 -2.20 -1.99 -10.61
CA ILE A 249 -3.05 -2.21 -9.43
C ILE A 249 -3.18 -3.72 -9.21
N ASP A 250 -2.69 -4.19 -8.06
CA ASP A 250 -2.92 -5.54 -7.57
C ASP A 250 -4.27 -5.60 -6.86
N TYR A 251 -4.95 -6.76 -6.93
CA TYR A 251 -6.18 -6.97 -6.17
C TYR A 251 -6.27 -8.40 -5.64
N GLU A 252 -6.55 -8.51 -4.34
CA GLU A 252 -6.72 -9.79 -3.67
C GLU A 252 -8.11 -9.89 -3.04
N LYS A 253 -8.69 -11.08 -3.09
CA LYS A 253 -10.01 -11.31 -2.51
C LYS A 253 -9.93 -11.35 -0.97
N ASN A 254 -10.44 -10.32 -0.31
CA ASN A 254 -10.54 -10.25 1.16
C ASN A 254 -11.87 -10.82 1.70
N SER A 255 -12.83 -11.17 0.83
CA SER A 255 -14.10 -11.72 1.31
C SER A 255 -13.95 -13.17 1.83
N LYS A 256 -14.22 -13.37 3.13
CA LYS A 256 -14.14 -14.69 3.82
C LYS A 256 -14.89 -15.82 3.11
N PHE A 257 -16.02 -15.49 2.47
CA PHE A 257 -16.84 -16.47 1.77
C PHE A 257 -16.91 -16.17 0.27
N SER A 258 -16.95 -17.21 -0.55
CA SER A 258 -17.36 -17.12 -1.95
C SER A 258 -18.88 -17.22 -2.09
N LYS A 259 -19.42 -16.76 -3.22
CA LYS A 259 -20.84 -16.94 -3.56
C LYS A 259 -21.29 -18.40 -3.46
N LEU A 260 -20.42 -19.33 -3.90
CA LEU A 260 -20.67 -20.77 -3.82
C LEU A 260 -20.74 -21.25 -2.35
N GLN A 261 -19.82 -20.80 -1.50
CA GLN A 261 -19.83 -21.17 -0.08
C GLN A 261 -21.08 -20.67 0.63
N ILE A 262 -21.54 -19.45 0.34
CA ILE A 262 -22.80 -18.90 0.89
C ILE A 262 -23.99 -19.74 0.43
N LEU A 263 -24.02 -20.13 -0.85
CA LEU A 263 -25.09 -20.97 -1.38
C LEU A 263 -25.13 -22.34 -0.70
N VAL A 264 -23.99 -23.03 -0.59
CA VAL A 264 -23.89 -24.34 0.05
C VAL A 264 -24.29 -24.27 1.52
N LEU A 265 -23.77 -23.28 2.25
CA LEU A 265 -24.11 -23.08 3.67
C LEU A 265 -25.61 -22.79 3.84
N GLY A 266 -26.18 -21.95 2.97
CA GLY A 266 -27.61 -21.62 2.97
C GLY A 266 -28.50 -22.83 2.69
N VAL A 267 -28.12 -23.70 1.74
CA VAL A 267 -28.83 -24.96 1.47
C VAL A 267 -28.79 -25.89 2.68
N LEU A 268 -27.62 -26.07 3.31
CA LEU A 268 -27.47 -26.89 4.52
C LEU A 268 -28.33 -26.33 5.68
N LEU A 269 -28.30 -25.01 5.88
CA LEU A 269 -29.11 -24.34 6.90
C LEU A 269 -30.62 -24.53 6.64
N SER A 270 -31.03 -24.53 5.37
CA SER A 270 -32.42 -24.75 4.96
C SER A 270 -32.91 -26.18 5.28
N ILE A 271 -32.05 -27.18 5.13
CA ILE A 271 -32.34 -28.57 5.56
C ILE A 271 -32.56 -28.59 7.06
N PHE A 272 -31.67 -27.96 7.83
CA PHE A 272 -31.74 -27.94 9.29
C PHE A 272 -33.00 -27.21 9.78
N LEU A 273 -33.32 -26.05 9.20
CA LEU A 273 -34.55 -25.30 9.48
C LEU A 273 -35.80 -26.08 9.08
N GLY A 274 -35.77 -26.81 7.97
CA GLY A 274 -36.88 -27.68 7.55
C GLY A 274 -37.16 -28.78 8.57
N LEU A 275 -36.11 -29.45 9.06
CA LEU A 275 -36.23 -30.48 10.10
C LEU A 275 -36.77 -29.88 11.41
N PHE A 276 -36.21 -28.74 11.83
CA PHE A 276 -36.64 -28.04 13.04
C PHE A 276 -38.11 -27.57 12.94
N GLY A 277 -38.52 -27.02 11.80
CA GLY A 277 -39.90 -26.59 11.58
C GLY A 277 -40.90 -27.74 11.65
N VAL A 278 -40.54 -28.93 11.14
CA VAL A 278 -41.35 -30.14 11.33
C VAL A 278 -41.44 -30.52 12.81
N PHE A 279 -40.32 -30.52 13.52
CA PHE A 279 -40.27 -30.87 14.94
C PHE A 279 -41.18 -29.96 15.79
N VAL A 280 -41.07 -28.64 15.61
CA VAL A 280 -41.92 -27.65 16.28
C VAL A 280 -43.39 -27.87 15.95
N LYS A 281 -43.74 -28.08 14.69
CA LYS A 281 -45.13 -28.36 14.27
C LYS A 281 -45.69 -29.61 14.95
N VAL A 282 -44.88 -30.67 15.10
CA VAL A 282 -45.30 -31.92 15.75
C VAL A 282 -45.55 -31.70 17.24
N ILE A 283 -44.68 -30.96 17.93
CA ILE A 283 -44.85 -30.62 19.36
C ILE A 283 -46.11 -29.78 19.57
N ILE A 284 -46.27 -28.70 18.79
CA ILE A 284 -47.44 -27.81 18.92
C ILE A 284 -48.74 -28.58 18.66
N LYS A 285 -48.78 -29.44 17.63
CA LYS A 285 -49.96 -30.27 17.36
C LYS A 285 -50.29 -31.20 18.53
N ARG A 286 -49.29 -31.82 19.16
CA ARG A 286 -49.51 -32.68 20.34
C ARG A 286 -50.03 -31.87 21.52
N ALA A 287 -49.40 -30.73 21.82
CA ALA A 287 -49.81 -29.85 22.91
C ALA A 287 -51.27 -29.37 22.72
N ILE A 288 -51.68 -29.00 21.50
CA ILE A 288 -53.06 -28.61 21.20
C ILE A 288 -54.04 -29.77 21.42
N ILE A 289 -53.69 -30.99 21.02
CA ILE A 289 -54.54 -32.17 21.20
C ILE A 289 -54.70 -32.51 22.69
N GLU A 290 -53.61 -32.50 23.46
CA GLU A 290 -53.65 -32.73 24.91
C GLU A 290 -54.46 -31.67 25.65
N TYR A 291 -54.26 -30.39 25.33
CA TYR A 291 -55.04 -29.29 25.88
C TYR A 291 -56.54 -29.49 25.60
N ARG A 292 -56.90 -29.77 24.34
CA ARG A 292 -58.30 -29.98 23.94
C ARG A 292 -58.94 -31.18 24.62
N ASN A 293 -58.18 -32.27 24.82
CA ASN A 293 -58.66 -33.45 25.54
C ASN A 293 -58.86 -33.19 27.04
N SER A 294 -58.04 -32.31 27.65
CA SER A 294 -58.19 -31.93 29.05
C SER A 294 -59.42 -31.05 29.32
N GLU A 295 -59.85 -30.22 28.36
CA GLU A 295 -61.09 -29.45 28.45
C GLU A 295 -62.35 -30.31 28.27
N THR A 296 -62.30 -31.39 27.49
CA THR A 296 -63.45 -32.29 27.28
C THR A 296 -63.70 -33.29 28.42
N ILE A 297 -62.79 -33.38 29.40
CA ILE A 297 -62.93 -34.25 30.58
C ILE A 297 -63.38 -33.43 31.82
N SER A 298 -63.53 -32.10 31.67
CA SER A 298 -64.21 -31.21 32.62
C SER A 298 -65.71 -31.14 32.35
#